data_AF-A0A0B7F5K3-F1
#
_entry.id   AF-A0A0B7F5K3-F1
#
_cell.length_a   1.000
_cell.length_b   1.000
_cell.length_c   1.000
_cell.angle_alpha   90.00
_cell.angle_beta   90.00
_cell.angle_gamma   90.00
#
_symmetry.space_group_name_H-M   'P 1'
#
loop_
_entity.id
_entity.type
_entity.pdbx_description
1 polymer ?
#
loop_
_entity_poly.entity_id
_entity_poly.type
_entity_poly.pdbx_seq_one_letter_code
_entity_poly.pdbx_strand_id
1 'polypeptide(L)'
;MSIEPLFCAALQSDKSPLFNIDIEGITESQQALIDSGSSANFVDPQFARSHNIPLIELDSPQAVIGINSKQVQDSIRFKCRLVFNAQGQHFSAVFYLLPLGNCNLILGTPWLILANPDINWRTLEVSLCPSVEARTSDIAPPPTSIPEEFKAFQKVFSDDFFTTLPAHCSYD
;
A
#
# COMPACT_ATOMS: atom_id res chain seq x y z
N MET A 1 -18.22 13.03 -22.65
CA MET A 1 -18.79 12.43 -21.43
C MET A 1 -17.62 11.85 -20.66
N SER A 2 -17.20 12.52 -19.59
CA SER A 2 -15.96 12.21 -18.85
C SER A 2 -16.18 10.97 -17.99
N ILE A 3 -15.38 9.94 -18.21
CA ILE A 3 -15.33 8.73 -17.38
C ILE A 3 -14.22 8.99 -16.36
N GLU A 4 -14.61 9.38 -15.14
CA GLU A 4 -13.73 9.43 -13.97
C GLU A 4 -13.26 7.99 -13.66
N PRO A 5 -11.97 7.65 -13.82
CA PRO A 5 -11.45 6.38 -13.34
C PRO A 5 -11.44 6.45 -11.81
N LEU A 6 -12.37 5.71 -11.20
CA LEU A 6 -12.53 5.52 -9.76
C LEU A 6 -11.33 4.77 -9.15
N PHE A 7 -10.14 5.36 -9.12
CA PHE A 7 -8.99 4.84 -8.36
C PHE A 7 -8.13 5.98 -7.84
N CYS A 8 -8.62 6.60 -6.78
CA CYS A 8 -7.82 7.15 -5.69
C CYS A 8 -8.80 7.40 -4.54
N ALA A 9 -8.93 6.45 -3.61
CA ALA A 9 -9.37 6.79 -2.26
C ALA A 9 -8.18 7.36 -1.46
N ALA A 10 -7.37 8.20 -2.08
CA ALA A 10 -6.77 9.28 -1.32
C ALA A 10 -7.95 10.21 -1.06
N LEU A 11 -8.36 10.37 0.21
CA LEU A 11 -9.04 11.61 0.58
C LEU A 11 -8.24 12.72 -0.10
N GLN A 12 -8.90 13.52 -0.95
CA GLN A 12 -8.38 14.78 -1.45
C GLN A 12 -8.13 15.66 -0.23
N SER A 13 -6.99 15.40 0.39
CA SER A 13 -6.41 16.06 1.51
C SER A 13 -5.03 16.37 1.00
N ASP A 14 -4.65 17.65 1.04
CA ASP A 14 -3.31 18.16 0.73
C ASP A 14 -2.19 17.57 1.63
N LYS A 15 -2.51 16.49 2.36
CA LYS A 15 -1.69 15.80 3.34
C LYS A 15 -1.68 14.30 3.10
N SER A 16 -1.68 13.83 1.86
CA SER A 16 -1.27 12.44 1.62
C SER A 16 0.23 12.31 1.97
N PRO A 17 0.74 11.18 2.48
CA PRO A 17 2.18 10.94 2.58
C PRO A 17 2.74 10.84 1.15
N LEU A 18 2.96 11.99 0.51
CA LEU A 18 3.53 12.08 -0.82
C LEU A 18 5.01 11.80 -0.69
N PHE A 19 5.43 10.62 -1.14
CA PHE A 19 6.80 10.18 -1.07
C PHE A 19 7.49 10.47 -2.39
N ASN A 20 8.46 11.39 -2.37
CA ASN A 20 9.19 11.77 -3.58
C ASN A 20 10.21 10.70 -3.95
N ILE A 21 10.22 10.31 -5.22
CA ILE A 21 11.22 9.44 -5.82
C ILE A 21 11.80 10.07 -7.07
N ASP A 22 13.09 9.86 -7.29
CA ASP A 22 13.81 10.33 -8.46
C ASP A 22 14.10 9.14 -9.37
N ILE A 23 13.33 9.01 -10.45
CA ILE A 23 13.47 7.88 -11.39
C ILE A 23 14.65 8.14 -12.31
N GLU A 24 15.52 7.15 -12.48
CA GLU A 24 16.65 7.22 -13.41
C GLU A 24 16.17 7.51 -14.84
N GLY A 25 16.70 8.59 -15.45
CA GLY A 25 16.31 9.03 -16.78
C GLY A 25 15.12 9.99 -16.84
N ILE A 26 14.51 10.32 -15.69
CA ILE A 26 13.46 11.35 -15.57
C ILE A 26 14.03 12.48 -14.71
N THR A 27 13.96 13.73 -15.18
CA THR A 27 14.63 14.86 -14.51
C THR A 27 13.83 15.34 -13.29
N GLU A 28 12.52 15.20 -13.37
CA GLU A 28 11.54 15.72 -12.43
C GLU A 28 11.20 14.65 -11.40
N SER A 29 11.36 15.01 -10.12
CA SER A 29 10.96 14.15 -9.01
C SER A 29 9.48 13.80 -9.09
N GLN A 30 9.15 12.55 -8.80
CA GLN A 30 7.78 12.04 -8.87
C GLN A 30 7.23 11.76 -7.50
N GLN A 31 6.00 12.19 -7.27
CA GLN A 31 5.26 11.82 -6.07
C GLN A 31 4.64 10.44 -6.25
N ALA A 32 5.05 9.52 -5.39
CA ALA A 32 4.43 8.21 -5.26
C ALA A 32 3.46 8.17 -4.09
N LEU A 33 2.31 7.53 -4.32
CA LEU A 33 1.39 7.15 -3.25
C LEU A 33 1.91 5.90 -2.56
N ILE A 34 2.03 5.94 -1.23
CA ILE A 34 2.30 4.75 -0.42
C ILE A 34 0.97 4.06 -0.11
N ASP A 35 0.84 2.79 -0.52
CA ASP A 35 -0.39 2.00 -0.31
C ASP A 35 -0.09 0.59 0.20
N SER A 36 -0.20 0.39 1.51
CA SER A 36 -0.06 -0.94 2.14
C SER A 36 -1.21 -1.90 1.80
N GLY A 37 -2.33 -1.41 1.26
CA GLY A 37 -3.42 -2.23 0.75
C GLY A 37 -3.18 -2.76 -0.66
N SER A 38 -2.15 -2.26 -1.35
CA SER A 38 -1.80 -2.70 -2.69
C SER A 38 -0.86 -3.91 -2.66
N SER A 39 -1.22 -4.98 -3.37
CA SER A 39 -0.40 -6.19 -3.51
C SER A 39 0.77 -6.03 -4.48
N ALA A 40 0.81 -4.95 -5.26
CA ALA A 40 1.84 -4.67 -6.25
C ALA A 40 2.22 -3.19 -6.29
N ASN A 41 3.33 -2.85 -6.94
CA ASN A 41 3.59 -1.46 -7.32
C ASN A 41 2.92 -1.18 -8.66
N PHE A 42 2.37 0.02 -8.83
CA PHE A 42 1.69 0.41 -10.06
C PHE A 42 2.27 1.70 -10.63
N VAL A 43 2.28 1.78 -11.95
CA VAL A 43 2.64 2.98 -12.70
C VAL A 43 1.52 3.31 -13.69
N ASP A 44 1.22 4.59 -13.82
CA ASP A 44 0.22 5.04 -14.77
C ASP A 44 0.71 4.83 -16.22
N PRO A 45 -0.11 4.22 -17.11
CA PRO A 45 0.27 3.97 -18.50
C PRO A 45 0.60 5.24 -19.29
N GLN A 46 -0.07 6.37 -19.01
CA GLN A 46 0.19 7.64 -19.69
C GLN A 46 1.55 8.18 -19.26
N PHE A 47 1.86 8.13 -17.96
CA PHE A 47 3.16 8.52 -17.43
C PHE A 47 4.30 7.67 -18.02
N ALA A 48 4.12 6.35 -18.08
CA ALA A 48 5.13 5.45 -18.64
C ALA A 48 5.40 5.74 -20.11
N ARG A 49 4.34 6.00 -20.90
CA ARG A 49 4.46 6.35 -22.32
C ARG A 49 5.12 7.71 -22.53
N SER A 50 4.74 8.74 -21.76
CA SER A 50 5.28 10.10 -21.94
C SER A 50 6.78 10.16 -21.66
N HIS A 51 7.30 9.28 -20.81
CA HIS A 51 8.72 9.19 -20.47
C HIS A 51 9.45 8.08 -21.24
N ASN A 52 8.82 7.45 -22.23
CA ASN A 52 9.39 6.36 -23.02
C ASN A 52 9.95 5.20 -22.17
N ILE A 53 9.29 4.88 -21.06
CA ILE A 53 9.70 3.77 -20.18
C ILE A 53 9.49 2.45 -20.93
N PRO A 54 10.52 1.58 -21.03
CA PRO A 54 10.39 0.29 -21.68
C PRO A 54 9.36 -0.60 -20.99
N LEU A 55 8.40 -1.09 -21.78
CA LEU A 55 7.32 -1.96 -21.31
C LEU A 55 7.60 -3.42 -21.68
N ILE A 56 7.25 -4.32 -20.77
CA ILE A 56 7.34 -5.77 -20.93
C ILE A 56 5.91 -6.31 -20.86
N GLU A 57 5.49 -6.99 -21.92
CA GLU A 57 4.20 -7.69 -21.94
C GLU A 57 4.22 -8.89 -20.98
N LEU A 58 3.08 -9.16 -20.35
CA LEU A 58 2.91 -10.31 -19.48
C LEU A 58 2.54 -11.56 -20.30
N ASP A 59 3.04 -12.73 -19.90
CA ASP A 59 2.70 -14.01 -20.54
C ASP A 59 1.19 -14.29 -20.51
N SER A 60 0.50 -13.76 -19.50
CA SER A 60 -0.96 -13.78 -19.39
C SER A 60 -1.47 -12.51 -18.71
N PRO A 61 -2.61 -11.95 -19.16
CA PRO A 61 -3.21 -10.79 -18.51
C PRO A 61 -3.63 -11.10 -17.06
N GLN A 62 -3.41 -10.15 -16.16
CA GLN A 62 -3.74 -10.28 -14.75
C GLN A 62 -4.99 -9.46 -14.40
N ALA A 63 -5.98 -10.07 -13.74
CA ALA A 63 -7.15 -9.36 -13.28
C ALA A 63 -6.82 -8.51 -12.05
N VAL A 64 -7.43 -7.32 -11.96
CA VAL A 64 -7.31 -6.43 -10.79
C VAL A 64 -8.64 -6.42 -10.04
N ILE A 65 -8.55 -6.71 -8.75
CA ILE A 65 -9.69 -6.68 -7.83
C ILE A 65 -9.48 -5.49 -6.91
N GLY A 66 -10.27 -4.43 -7.12
CA GLY A 66 -10.33 -3.30 -6.20
C GLY A 66 -11.23 -3.57 -4.99
N ILE A 67 -11.13 -2.73 -3.97
CA ILE A 67 -11.88 -2.82 -2.70
C ILE A 67 -13.40 -2.87 -2.94
N ASN A 68 -13.91 -2.17 -3.96
CA ASN A 68 -15.34 -2.13 -4.27
C ASN A 68 -15.87 -3.37 -5.00
N SER A 69 -15.11 -4.48 -5.04
CA SER A 69 -15.46 -5.77 -5.68
C SER A 69 -15.91 -5.72 -7.15
N LYS A 70 -15.91 -4.54 -7.76
CA LYS A 70 -16.05 -4.35 -9.19
C LYS A 70 -14.70 -4.65 -9.82
N GLN A 71 -14.61 -5.80 -10.48
CA GLN A 71 -13.46 -6.15 -11.31
C GLN A 71 -13.15 -4.95 -12.21
N VAL A 72 -11.91 -4.47 -12.17
CA VAL A 72 -11.45 -3.48 -13.14
C VAL A 72 -11.61 -4.15 -14.49
N GLN A 73 -12.42 -3.58 -15.38
CA GLN A 73 -12.79 -4.23 -16.65
C GLN A 73 -11.57 -4.52 -17.53
N ASP A 74 -10.45 -3.86 -17.26
CA ASP A 74 -9.18 -4.11 -17.92
C ASP A 74 -8.24 -4.94 -17.06
N SER A 75 -7.87 -6.11 -17.60
CA SER A 75 -6.73 -6.86 -17.11
C SER A 75 -5.42 -6.12 -17.40
N ILE A 76 -4.51 -6.15 -16.43
CA ILE A 76 -3.14 -5.68 -16.60
C ILE A 76 -2.44 -6.57 -17.62
N ARG A 77 -1.81 -5.94 -18.61
CA ARG A 77 -1.09 -6.64 -19.69
C ARG A 77 0.39 -6.35 -19.72
N PHE A 78 0.83 -5.31 -19.04
CA PHE A 78 2.20 -4.83 -19.11
C PHE A 78 2.77 -4.55 -17.73
N LYS A 79 4.08 -4.70 -17.64
CA LYS A 79 4.90 -4.27 -16.51
C LYS A 79 6.12 -3.51 -17.01
N CYS A 80 6.76 -2.74 -16.15
CA CYS A 80 8.08 -2.20 -16.38
C CYS A 80 8.97 -2.40 -15.15
N ARG A 81 10.26 -2.13 -15.31
CA ARG A 81 11.19 -2.02 -14.20
C ARG A 81 11.63 -0.57 -14.10
N LEU A 82 11.45 0.02 -12.92
CA LEU A 82 11.96 1.36 -12.62
C LEU A 82 13.17 1.23 -11.70
N VAL A 83 14.21 2.01 -12.00
CA VAL A 83 15.32 2.28 -11.09
C VAL A 83 15.13 3.70 -10.57
N PHE A 84 15.18 3.89 -9.26
CA PHE A 84 14.92 5.19 -8.67
C PHE A 84 15.69 5.38 -7.37
N ASN A 85 15.96 6.64 -7.05
CA ASN A 85 16.45 7.06 -5.75
C ASN A 85 15.27 7.55 -4.89
N ALA A 86 15.31 7.24 -3.60
CA ALA A 86 14.46 7.88 -2.62
C ALA A 86 15.26 8.11 -1.33
N GLN A 87 15.29 9.36 -0.85
CA GLN A 87 16.05 9.75 0.35
C GLN A 87 17.50 9.24 0.38
N GLY A 88 18.18 9.24 -0.78
CA GLY A 88 19.56 8.78 -0.91
C GLY A 88 19.73 7.26 -1.10
N GLN A 89 18.65 6.47 -1.01
CA GLN A 89 18.68 5.02 -1.23
C GLN A 89 18.24 4.65 -2.64
N HIS A 90 18.90 3.67 -3.25
CA HIS A 90 18.61 3.23 -4.61
C HIS A 90 17.75 1.95 -4.60
N PHE A 91 16.72 1.95 -5.44
CA PHE A 91 15.81 0.83 -5.60
C PHE A 91 15.69 0.43 -7.07
N SER A 92 15.49 -0.87 -7.31
CA SER A 92 15.04 -1.39 -8.59
C SER A 92 13.82 -2.26 -8.36
N ALA A 93 12.66 -1.80 -8.81
CA ALA A 93 11.39 -2.47 -8.56
C ALA A 93 10.59 -2.67 -9.84
N VAL A 94 9.76 -3.72 -9.84
CA VAL A 94 8.79 -3.99 -10.91
C VAL A 94 7.51 -3.21 -10.60
N PHE A 95 6.97 -2.56 -11.63
CA PHE A 95 5.69 -1.85 -11.59
C PHE A 95 4.77 -2.41 -12.67
N TYR A 96 3.50 -2.57 -12.33
CA TYR A 96 2.47 -2.99 -13.27
C TYR A 96 1.70 -1.78 -13.80
N LEU A 97 1.27 -1.85 -15.06
CA LEU A 97 0.56 -0.75 -15.70
C LEU A 97 -0.92 -0.80 -15.34
N LEU A 98 -1.39 0.22 -14.63
CA LEU A 98 -2.78 0.38 -14.20
C LEU A 98 -3.15 1.86 -14.27
N PRO A 99 -4.27 2.29 -14.88
CA PRO A 99 -4.68 3.70 -14.86
C PRO A 99 -4.90 4.19 -13.43
N LEU A 100 -4.18 5.23 -13.00
CA LEU A 100 -4.14 5.70 -11.61
C LEU A 100 -4.83 7.05 -11.37
N GLY A 101 -5.40 7.65 -12.41
CA GLY A 101 -6.08 8.95 -12.31
C GLY A 101 -5.09 10.08 -12.04
N ASN A 102 -5.06 10.60 -10.82
CA ASN A 102 -4.29 11.80 -10.46
C ASN A 102 -2.88 11.51 -9.93
N CYS A 103 -2.50 10.24 -9.85
CA CYS A 103 -1.18 9.82 -9.37
C CYS A 103 -0.44 9.12 -10.50
N ASN A 104 0.90 9.27 -10.56
CA ASN A 104 1.70 8.56 -11.54
C ASN A 104 2.15 7.18 -11.05
N LEU A 105 2.26 7.01 -9.73
CA LEU A 105 2.94 5.87 -9.10
C LEU A 105 2.24 5.48 -7.79
N ILE A 106 2.13 4.17 -7.58
CA ILE A 106 1.81 3.55 -6.29
C ILE A 106 2.97 2.65 -5.88
N LEU A 107 3.51 2.88 -4.69
CA LEU A 107 4.43 1.98 -4.01
C LEU A 107 3.62 1.10 -3.06
N GLY A 108 3.46 -0.16 -3.46
CA GLY A 108 2.68 -1.14 -2.71
C GLY A 108 3.54 -2.00 -1.78
N THR A 109 2.93 -3.10 -1.33
CA THR A 109 3.55 -4.07 -0.44
C THR A 109 4.94 -4.55 -0.89
N PRO A 110 5.23 -4.84 -2.18
CA PRO A 110 6.56 -5.28 -2.58
C PRO A 110 7.66 -4.26 -2.29
N TRP A 111 7.40 -2.97 -2.53
CA TRP A 111 8.36 -1.93 -2.19
C TRP A 111 8.42 -1.70 -0.67
N LEU A 112 7.28 -1.70 0.01
CA LEU A 112 7.21 -1.53 1.47
C LEU A 112 8.01 -2.58 2.24
N ILE A 113 7.94 -3.85 1.83
CA ILE A 113 8.73 -4.93 2.44
C ILE A 113 10.23 -4.72 2.21
N LEU A 114 10.60 -4.32 0.99
CA LEU A 114 12.01 -4.12 0.62
C LEU A 114 12.64 -2.93 1.34
N ALA A 115 11.92 -1.80 1.34
CA ALA A 115 12.40 -0.54 1.88
C ALA A 115 12.24 -0.44 3.40
N ASN A 116 11.24 -1.14 3.96
CA ASN A 116 10.86 -1.13 5.37
C ASN A 116 10.92 0.27 5.99
N PRO A 117 10.20 1.26 5.41
CA PRO A 117 10.27 2.64 5.87
C PRO A 117 9.69 2.79 7.29
N ASP A 118 10.23 3.75 8.04
CA ASP A 118 9.55 4.29 9.20
C ASP A 118 8.46 5.27 8.73
N ILE A 119 7.20 4.99 9.11
CA ILE A 119 6.06 5.83 8.74
C ILE A 119 5.47 6.40 10.02
N ASN A 120 5.59 7.71 10.18
CA ASN A 120 4.88 8.41 11.23
C ASN A 120 3.43 8.61 10.78
N TRP A 121 2.54 7.71 11.20
CA TRP A 121 1.12 7.75 10.83
C TRP A 121 0.35 8.99 11.31
N ARG A 122 0.92 9.78 12.23
CA ARG A 122 0.31 11.03 12.71
C ARG A 122 0.70 12.21 11.82
N THR A 123 1.97 12.31 11.43
CA THR A 123 2.47 13.41 10.59
C THR A 123 2.44 13.08 9.10
N LEU A 124 2.27 11.79 8.77
CA LEU A 124 2.34 11.22 7.42
C LEU A 124 3.72 11.40 6.78
N GLU A 125 4.76 11.46 7.61
CA GLU A 125 6.15 11.47 7.19
C GLU A 125 6.66 10.04 6.99
N VAL A 126 7.46 9.85 5.94
CA VAL A 126 8.08 8.57 5.59
C VAL A 126 9.59 8.76 5.64
N SER A 127 10.31 7.90 6.37
CA SER A 127 11.76 7.91 6.46
C SER A 127 12.33 6.54 6.07
N LEU A 128 13.33 6.53 5.20
CA LEU A 128 14.10 5.33 4.86
C LEU A 128 15.33 5.13 5.74
N CYS A 129 15.69 6.13 6.54
CA CYS A 129 16.73 5.98 7.56
C CYS A 129 16.11 5.30 8.78
N PRO A 130 16.69 4.19 9.29
CA PRO A 130 16.26 3.65 10.56
C PRO A 130 16.52 4.70 11.63
N SER A 131 15.46 5.16 12.31
CA SER A 131 15.66 5.92 13.54
C SER A 131 16.45 5.04 14.50
N VAL A 132 17.61 5.53 14.94
CA VAL A 132 18.50 4.83 15.90
C VAL A 132 17.76 4.59 17.23
N GLU A 133 16.59 5.20 17.42
CA GLU A 133 15.81 5.20 18.65
C GLU A 133 14.80 4.03 18.77
N ALA A 134 14.53 3.27 17.70
CA ALA A 134 13.50 2.22 17.72
C ALA A 134 13.99 0.85 18.25
N ARG A 135 15.09 0.81 19.01
CA ARG A 135 15.63 -0.42 19.62
C ARG A 135 15.83 -0.33 21.12
N THR A 136 14.87 0.27 21.84
CA THR A 136 14.61 -0.01 23.27
C THR A 136 13.39 0.80 23.69
N SER A 137 12.20 0.40 23.25
CA SER A 137 11.08 0.51 24.19
C SER A 137 11.20 -0.71 25.07
N ASP A 138 11.55 -0.51 26.34
CA ASP A 138 11.32 -1.47 27.41
C ASP A 138 9.82 -1.77 27.47
N ILE A 139 9.34 -2.58 26.52
CA ILE A 139 8.00 -3.14 26.58
C ILE A 139 8.11 -4.13 27.73
N ALA A 140 7.59 -3.71 28.89
CA ALA A 140 7.31 -4.62 29.98
C ALA A 140 6.69 -5.89 29.39
N PRO A 141 7.11 -7.08 29.83
CA PRO A 141 6.62 -8.33 29.28
C PRO A 141 5.09 -8.27 29.19
N PRO A 142 4.50 -8.81 28.10
CA PRO A 142 3.05 -8.76 27.92
C PRO A 142 2.38 -9.25 29.21
N PRO A 143 1.37 -8.54 29.72
CA PRO A 143 0.71 -8.94 30.95
C PRO A 143 0.23 -10.38 30.78
N THR A 144 0.78 -11.27 31.61
CA THR A 144 0.50 -12.71 31.57
C THR A 144 -0.90 -13.06 32.09
N SER A 145 -1.69 -12.04 32.45
CA SER A 145 -3.03 -12.21 33.00
C SER A 145 -3.98 -11.14 32.45
N ILE A 146 -5.22 -11.56 32.22
CA ILE A 146 -6.33 -10.71 31.80
C ILE A 146 -6.62 -9.72 32.96
N PRO A 147 -6.71 -8.40 32.70
CA PRO A 147 -7.08 -7.43 33.73
C PRO A 147 -8.42 -7.78 34.38
N GLU A 148 -8.60 -7.44 35.67
CA GLU A 148 -9.79 -7.78 36.48
C GLU A 148 -11.10 -7.42 35.76
N GLU A 149 -11.11 -6.26 35.11
CA GLU A 149 -12.24 -5.69 34.34
C GLU A 149 -12.67 -6.59 33.16
N PHE A 150 -11.74 -7.36 32.60
CA PHE A 150 -11.96 -8.22 31.44
C PHE A 150 -12.06 -9.71 31.80
N LYS A 151 -11.86 -10.10 33.07
CA LYS A 151 -12.01 -11.50 33.52
C LYS A 151 -13.40 -12.06 33.24
N ALA A 152 -14.44 -11.22 33.33
CA ALA A 152 -15.82 -11.61 33.01
C ALA A 152 -16.01 -12.09 31.55
N PHE A 153 -15.10 -11.68 30.65
CA PHE A 153 -15.12 -12.03 29.23
C PHE A 153 -14.06 -13.07 28.86
N GLN A 154 -13.41 -13.74 29.83
CA GLN A 154 -12.38 -14.75 29.55
C GLN A 154 -12.87 -15.86 28.60
N LYS A 155 -14.17 -16.19 28.67
CA LYS A 155 -14.83 -17.16 27.76
C LYS A 155 -14.89 -16.68 26.29
N VAL A 156 -14.81 -15.39 26.03
CA VAL A 156 -14.78 -14.84 24.66
C VAL A 156 -13.45 -15.17 23.98
N PHE A 157 -12.37 -15.26 24.77
CA PHE A 157 -11.02 -15.50 24.28
C PHE A 157 -10.59 -16.98 24.35
N SER A 158 -11.50 -17.89 24.72
CA SER A 158 -11.23 -19.33 24.63
C SER A 158 -11.45 -19.85 23.21
N ASP A 159 -10.60 -20.79 22.77
CA ASP A 159 -10.65 -21.39 21.42
C ASP A 159 -12.04 -21.96 21.05
N ASP A 160 -12.83 -22.37 22.05
CA ASP A 160 -14.19 -22.90 21.88
C ASP A 160 -15.17 -21.88 21.27
N PHE A 161 -14.92 -20.57 21.39
CA PHE A 161 -15.82 -19.51 20.92
C PHE A 161 -15.53 -19.05 19.48
N PHE A 162 -14.41 -19.47 18.88
CA PHE A 162 -14.02 -19.06 17.53
C PHE A 162 -14.70 -19.88 16.41
N THR A 163 -15.27 -21.03 16.74
CA THR A 163 -15.76 -22.00 15.74
C THR A 163 -17.26 -21.94 15.50
N THR A 164 -17.99 -21.11 16.27
CA THR A 164 -19.44 -21.02 16.19
C THR A 164 -19.89 -19.59 15.95
N LEU A 165 -20.65 -19.39 14.88
CA LEU A 165 -21.34 -18.12 14.65
C LEU A 165 -22.38 -17.93 15.74
N PRO A 166 -22.46 -16.73 16.37
CA PRO A 166 -23.54 -16.45 17.29
C PRO A 166 -24.89 -16.57 16.59
N ALA A 167 -25.92 -16.94 17.34
CA ALA A 167 -27.28 -17.08 16.82
C ALA A 167 -27.71 -15.78 16.12
N HIS A 168 -28.20 -15.91 14.89
CA HIS A 168 -28.69 -14.80 14.09
C HIS A 168 -29.82 -14.08 14.85
N CYS A 169 -29.58 -12.86 15.31
CA CYS A 169 -30.63 -12.03 15.89
C CYS A 169 -31.58 -11.59 14.78
N SER A 170 -32.78 -12.18 14.74
CA SER A 170 -33.88 -11.70 13.91
C SER A 170 -34.50 -10.46 14.57
N TYR A 171 -33.95 -9.28 14.27
CA TYR A 171 -34.70 -8.04 14.43
C TYR A 171 -35.17 -7.61 13.03
N ASP A 172 -36.48 -7.76 12.81
CA ASP A 172 -37.26 -7.03 11.80
C ASP A 172 -37.54 -5.60 12.31
#